data_AF-A0A1S3GUG1-F1
#
_entry.id   AF-A0A1S3GUG1-F1
#
_cell.length_a   1.000
_cell.length_b   1.000
_cell.length_c   1.000
_cell.angle_alpha   90.00
_cell.angle_beta   90.00
_cell.angle_gamma   90.00
#
_symmetry.space_group_name_H-M   'P 1'
#
loop_
_entity.id
_entity.type
_entity.pdbx_description
1 polymer ?
#
loop_
_entity_poly.entity_id
_entity_poly.type
_entity_poly.pdbx_seq_one_letter_code
_entity_poly.pdbx_strand_id
1 'polypeptide(L)'
;KVGNPQVADFLTLLNLFQAFSRLILILRALHVNNDRAKVILKPDKTTITEPHHIWPTLTDEEWIKVEVQLKDLILADYGKKNNVNVASLTQSEIRDIILGMEISAPSQQRQQIAEIEKQTKEQSQLTATQTRTVNKHGDEIITSTTSNYETQTFSSKTEWRVRAISAANLHLRTNHIYVSSDDIKETGYTYILPKNVLKKFICISDLRAQVSESV
;
A
#
# COMPACT_ATOMS: atom_id res chain seq x y z
N LYS A 1 -16.03 33.37 -14.77
CA LYS A 1 -15.05 32.61 -15.59
C LYS A 1 -14.47 31.54 -14.70
N VAL A 2 -14.93 30.30 -14.88
CA VAL A 2 -14.57 29.15 -14.04
C VAL A 2 -13.13 28.79 -14.35
N GLY A 3 -12.24 29.00 -13.38
CA GLY A 3 -10.83 28.65 -13.47
C GLY A 3 -10.62 27.22 -13.03
N ASN A 4 -10.44 26.33 -14.00
CA ASN A 4 -9.53 25.18 -13.95
C ASN A 4 -9.34 24.69 -15.38
N PRO A 5 -8.10 24.44 -15.85
CA PRO A 5 -7.30 23.31 -15.37
C PRO A 5 -5.81 23.64 -15.18
N GLN A 6 -5.28 23.45 -13.97
CA GLN A 6 -3.82 23.45 -13.70
C GLN A 6 -3.22 22.05 -13.57
N VAL A 7 -3.96 21.02 -13.94
CA VAL A 7 -3.39 19.68 -14.07
C VAL A 7 -3.23 19.46 -15.56
N ALA A 8 -1.99 19.53 -16.04
CA ALA A 8 -1.58 19.13 -17.38
C ALA A 8 -2.33 17.87 -17.82
N ASP A 9 -2.59 17.72 -19.13
CA ASP A 9 -3.37 16.71 -19.88
C ASP A 9 -3.15 15.21 -19.52
N PHE A 10 -3.15 14.91 -18.23
CA PHE A 10 -2.93 13.62 -17.59
C PHE A 10 -4.26 13.10 -17.03
N LEU A 11 -5.14 14.02 -16.62
CA LEU A 11 -6.48 13.73 -16.10
C LEU A 11 -7.56 13.67 -17.19
N THR A 12 -7.27 14.20 -18.38
CA THR A 12 -8.21 14.24 -19.51
C THR A 12 -8.20 12.95 -20.33
N LEU A 13 -7.07 12.22 -20.36
CA LEU A 13 -6.92 10.98 -21.13
C LEU A 13 -6.85 9.69 -20.27
N LEU A 14 -6.46 9.78 -18.99
CA LEU A 14 -6.19 8.62 -18.13
C LEU A 14 -6.98 8.66 -16.82
N ASN A 15 -7.27 7.48 -16.27
CA ASN A 15 -7.86 7.35 -14.94
C ASN A 15 -6.93 7.99 -13.89
N LEU A 16 -7.49 8.75 -12.94
CA LEU A 16 -6.80 9.41 -11.83
C LEU A 16 -5.79 8.50 -11.11
N PHE A 17 -6.10 7.21 -10.97
CA PHE A 17 -5.18 6.23 -10.37
C PHE A 17 -3.89 6.03 -11.19
N GLN A 18 -4.00 5.93 -12.51
CA GLN A 18 -2.86 5.79 -13.41
C GLN A 18 -2.04 7.09 -13.44
N ALA A 19 -2.73 8.23 -13.42
CA ALA A 19 -2.10 9.54 -13.35
C ALA A 19 -1.22 9.69 -12.10
N PHE A 20 -1.79 9.34 -10.94
CA PHE A 20 -1.08 9.35 -9.68
C PHE A 20 0.09 8.36 -9.65
N SER A 21 -0.11 7.13 -10.15
CA SER A 21 0.94 6.11 -10.19
C SER A 21 2.15 6.56 -11.01
N ARG A 22 1.92 7.18 -12.17
CA ARG A 22 3.01 7.72 -13.01
C ARG A 22 3.71 8.89 -12.33
N LEU A 23 2.97 9.78 -11.67
CA LEU A 23 3.57 10.89 -10.91
C LEU A 23 4.53 10.38 -9.83
N ILE A 24 4.10 9.42 -9.02
CA ILE A 24 4.94 8.85 -7.96
C ILE A 24 6.20 8.20 -8.53
N LEU A 25 6.07 7.47 -9.64
CA LEU A 25 7.21 6.86 -10.34
C LEU A 25 8.24 7.91 -10.77
N ILE A 26 7.78 9.02 -11.39
CA ILE A 26 8.64 10.12 -11.82
C ILE A 26 9.34 10.78 -10.63
N LEU A 27 8.59 11.11 -9.57
CA LEU A 27 9.14 11.75 -8.37
C LEU A 27 10.17 10.85 -7.69
N ARG A 28 9.90 9.55 -7.60
CA ARG A 28 10.83 8.57 -7.02
C ARG A 28 12.11 8.46 -7.84
N ALA A 29 12.01 8.40 -9.17
CA ALA A 29 13.18 8.36 -10.06
C ALA A 29 14.02 9.64 -9.95
N LEU A 30 13.39 10.81 -9.89
CA LEU A 30 14.08 12.10 -9.69
C LEU A 30 14.79 12.20 -8.34
N HIS A 31 14.25 11.56 -7.30
CA HIS A 31 14.87 11.48 -5.98
C HIS A 31 16.08 10.53 -5.97
N VAL A 32 15.98 9.41 -6.68
CA VAL A 32 17.05 8.40 -6.78
C VAL A 32 18.22 8.90 -7.61
N ASN A 33 17.96 9.38 -8.83
CA ASN A 33 18.98 9.92 -9.72
C ASN A 33 18.37 11.00 -10.62
N ASN A 34 18.55 12.25 -10.20
CA ASN A 34 17.92 13.40 -10.84
C ASN A 34 18.33 13.58 -12.30
N ASP A 35 19.61 13.45 -12.60
CA ASP A 35 20.17 13.71 -13.93
C ASP A 35 19.71 12.64 -14.93
N ARG A 36 19.81 11.36 -14.57
CA ARG A 36 19.35 10.27 -15.43
C ARG A 36 17.84 10.29 -15.63
N ALA A 37 17.07 10.57 -14.58
CA ALA A 37 15.61 10.69 -14.69
C ALA A 37 15.21 11.83 -15.65
N LYS A 38 15.88 12.98 -15.62
CA LYS A 38 15.65 14.07 -16.59
C LYS A 38 15.96 13.69 -18.02
N VAL A 39 17.03 12.92 -18.25
CA VAL A 39 17.37 12.40 -19.59
C VAL A 39 16.30 11.42 -20.08
N ILE A 40 15.83 10.52 -19.21
CA ILE A 40 14.76 9.56 -19.54
C ILE A 40 13.44 10.27 -19.88
N LEU A 41 13.10 11.34 -19.14
CA LEU A 41 11.89 12.13 -19.42
C LEU A 41 11.97 12.89 -20.76
N LYS A 42 13.16 13.12 -21.31
CA LYS A 42 13.36 13.81 -22.59
C LYS A 42 14.13 12.91 -23.57
N PRO A 43 13.46 11.88 -24.11
CA PRO A 43 14.11 10.86 -24.92
C PRO A 43 14.63 11.39 -26.27
N ASP A 44 14.01 12.45 -26.81
CA ASP A 44 14.42 13.07 -28.06
C ASP A 44 14.54 14.60 -27.93
N LYS A 45 15.35 15.23 -28.80
CA LYS A 45 15.44 16.69 -28.91
C LYS A 45 14.13 17.33 -29.37
N THR A 46 13.27 16.56 -30.00
CA THR A 46 11.93 16.98 -30.45
C THR A 46 10.91 17.01 -29.31
N THR A 47 11.22 16.39 -28.16
CA THR A 47 10.33 16.39 -27.00
C THR A 47 10.24 17.79 -26.39
N ILE A 48 9.11 18.46 -26.65
CA ILE A 48 8.82 19.78 -26.09
C ILE A 48 8.00 19.65 -24.80
N THR A 49 8.24 20.57 -23.88
CA THR A 49 7.38 20.80 -22.73
C THR A 49 6.65 22.10 -22.99
N GLU A 50 5.32 22.05 -23.05
CA GLU A 50 4.51 23.25 -23.26
C GLU A 50 4.76 24.26 -22.13
N PRO A 51 4.68 25.59 -22.38
CA PRO A 51 5.00 26.61 -21.39
C PRO A 51 4.19 26.53 -20.08
N HIS A 52 3.03 25.90 -20.12
CA HIS A 52 2.11 25.71 -19.00
C HIS A 52 2.07 24.27 -18.48
N HIS A 53 2.90 23.37 -19.02
CA HIS A 53 3.03 21.98 -18.58
C HIS A 53 4.31 21.79 -17.76
N ILE A 54 4.20 21.00 -16.69
CA ILE A 54 5.36 20.62 -15.86
C ILE A 54 6.13 19.46 -16.51
N TRP A 55 5.40 18.55 -17.16
CA TRP A 55 5.92 17.33 -17.75
C TRP A 55 5.94 17.42 -19.28
N PRO A 56 6.88 16.74 -19.96
CA PRO A 56 6.95 16.72 -21.41
C PRO A 56 5.68 16.13 -22.02
N THR A 57 5.30 16.65 -23.18
CA THR A 57 4.17 16.13 -23.95
C THR A 57 4.66 14.92 -24.73
N LEU A 58 4.17 13.73 -24.35
CA LEU A 58 4.55 12.44 -24.92
C LEU A 58 3.29 11.66 -25.29
N THR A 59 3.39 10.78 -26.29
CA THR A 59 2.30 9.84 -26.62
C THR A 59 2.19 8.73 -25.57
N ASP A 60 1.09 7.97 -25.58
CA ASP A 60 0.91 6.85 -24.66
C ASP A 60 1.98 5.77 -24.85
N GLU A 61 2.40 5.46 -26.08
CA GLU A 61 3.48 4.49 -26.34
C GLU A 61 4.84 4.98 -25.82
N GLU A 62 5.11 6.28 -25.91
CA GLU A 62 6.33 6.89 -25.37
C GLU A 62 6.32 6.86 -23.85
N TRP A 63 5.17 7.16 -23.23
CA TRP A 63 5.01 7.06 -21.78
C TRP A 63 5.25 5.66 -21.27
N ILE A 64 4.76 4.61 -21.93
CA ILE A 64 5.02 3.22 -21.54
C ILE A 64 6.54 2.95 -21.51
N LYS A 65 7.28 3.40 -22.52
CA LYS A 65 8.74 3.22 -22.58
C LYS A 65 9.45 3.98 -21.46
N VAL A 66 9.06 5.23 -21.23
CA VAL A 66 9.60 6.09 -20.17
C VAL A 66 9.31 5.49 -18.79
N GLU A 67 8.11 4.99 -18.53
CA GLU A 67 7.74 4.33 -17.28
C GLU A 67 8.61 3.10 -16.99
N VAL A 68 8.85 2.25 -18.00
CA VAL A 68 9.74 1.09 -17.85
C VAL A 68 11.16 1.54 -17.50
N GLN A 69 11.69 2.53 -18.20
CA GLN A 69 13.04 3.05 -17.94
C GLN A 69 13.17 3.69 -16.55
N LEU A 70 12.17 4.44 -16.09
CA LEU A 70 12.16 5.03 -14.73
C LEU A 70 12.09 3.95 -13.66
N LYS A 71 11.26 2.91 -13.87
CA LYS A 71 11.19 1.75 -12.97
C LYS A 71 12.54 1.02 -12.89
N ASP A 72 13.17 0.76 -14.02
CA ASP A 72 14.47 0.08 -14.08
C ASP A 72 15.57 0.90 -13.38
N LEU A 73 15.56 2.23 -13.55
CA LEU A 73 16.48 3.13 -12.86
C LEU A 73 16.37 3.01 -11.33
N ILE A 74 15.14 3.02 -10.80
CA ILE A 74 14.87 2.91 -9.35
C ILE A 74 15.32 1.55 -8.83
N LEU A 75 14.96 0.46 -9.54
CA LEU A 75 15.27 -0.89 -9.11
C LEU A 75 16.78 -1.18 -9.19
N ALA A 76 17.47 -0.67 -10.21
CA ALA A 76 18.93 -0.81 -10.34
C ALA A 76 19.67 -0.11 -9.19
N ASP A 77 19.23 1.09 -8.79
CA ASP A 77 19.80 1.79 -7.62
C ASP A 77 19.55 1.01 -6.33
N TYR A 78 18.33 0.51 -6.12
CA TYR A 78 17.99 -0.31 -4.96
C TYR A 78 18.83 -1.59 -4.89
N GLY A 79 18.93 -2.32 -6.01
CA GLY A 79 19.72 -3.56 -6.11
C GLY A 79 21.19 -3.33 -5.82
N LYS A 80 21.75 -2.21 -6.32
CA LYS A 80 23.14 -1.82 -6.03
C LYS A 80 23.36 -1.43 -4.57
N LYS A 81 22.45 -0.66 -3.97
CA LYS A 81 22.57 -0.22 -2.56
C LYS A 81 22.43 -1.35 -1.56
N ASN A 82 21.54 -2.31 -1.83
CA ASN A 82 21.22 -3.41 -0.92
C ASN A 82 21.89 -4.73 -1.30
N ASN A 83 22.67 -4.76 -2.38
CA ASN A 83 23.28 -5.97 -2.94
C ASN A 83 22.24 -7.08 -3.21
N VAL A 84 21.11 -6.70 -3.81
CA VAL A 84 19.99 -7.59 -4.14
C VAL A 84 19.85 -7.71 -5.65
N ASN A 85 19.63 -8.94 -6.13
CA ASN A 85 19.28 -9.18 -7.52
C ASN A 85 17.84 -8.70 -7.79
N VAL A 86 17.68 -7.70 -8.66
CA VAL A 86 16.38 -7.13 -9.02
C VAL A 86 15.42 -8.18 -9.60
N ALA A 87 15.94 -9.18 -10.33
CA ALA A 87 15.13 -10.22 -10.95
C ALA A 87 14.45 -11.16 -9.95
N SER A 88 14.91 -11.21 -8.70
CA SER A 88 14.28 -12.04 -7.65
C SER A 88 13.18 -11.30 -6.89
N LEU A 89 12.91 -10.03 -7.20
CA LEU A 89 11.90 -9.24 -6.49
C LEU A 89 10.49 -9.59 -6.98
N THR A 90 9.58 -9.77 -6.04
CA THR A 90 8.15 -9.94 -6.29
C THR A 90 7.49 -8.61 -6.72
N GLN A 91 6.31 -8.66 -7.34
CA GLN A 91 5.60 -7.44 -7.75
C GLN A 91 5.20 -6.54 -6.57
N SER A 92 4.93 -7.12 -5.40
CA SER A 92 4.69 -6.39 -4.16
C SER A 92 5.95 -5.66 -3.69
N GLU A 93 7.11 -6.31 -3.70
CA GLU A 93 8.38 -5.68 -3.30
C GLU A 93 8.75 -4.55 -4.26
N ILE A 94 8.59 -4.76 -5.58
CA ILE A 94 8.79 -3.72 -6.59
C ILE A 94 7.91 -2.50 -6.30
N ARG A 95 6.62 -2.72 -6.00
CA ARG A 95 5.68 -1.64 -5.66
C ARG A 95 6.15 -0.88 -4.40
N ASP A 96 6.53 -1.61 -3.36
CA ASP A 96 6.95 -1.03 -2.09
C ASP A 96 8.24 -0.21 -2.24
N ILE A 97 9.20 -0.64 -3.09
CA ILE A 97 10.43 0.12 -3.41
C ILE A 97 10.09 1.45 -4.08
N ILE A 98 9.17 1.41 -5.06
CA ILE A 98 8.73 2.60 -5.81
C ILE A 98 7.99 3.57 -4.88
N LEU A 99 7.14 3.06 -3.99
CA LEU A 99 6.44 3.86 -2.98
C LEU A 99 7.39 4.40 -1.89
N GLY A 100 8.63 3.89 -1.83
CA GLY A 100 9.65 4.34 -0.90
C GLY A 100 9.48 3.80 0.50
N MET A 101 8.81 2.66 0.65
CA MET A 101 8.74 1.95 1.93
C MET A 101 10.11 1.38 2.27
N GLU A 102 10.48 1.43 3.56
CA GLU A 102 11.63 0.68 4.07
C GLU A 102 11.29 -0.81 3.99
N ILE A 103 11.81 -1.46 2.95
CA ILE A 103 11.79 -2.92 2.85
C ILE A 103 13.02 -3.40 3.59
N SER A 104 12.83 -4.15 4.67
CA SER A 104 13.90 -4.95 5.24
C SER A 104 14.45 -5.81 4.11
N ALA A 105 15.73 -5.60 3.75
CA ALA A 105 16.36 -6.33 2.64
C ALA A 105 15.98 -7.82 2.73
N PRO A 106 15.51 -8.45 1.63
CA PRO A 106 15.12 -9.84 1.64
C PRO A 106 16.24 -10.63 2.31
N SER A 107 15.94 -11.26 3.45
CA SER A 107 16.98 -12.01 4.17
C SER A 107 17.58 -13.03 3.20
N GLN A 108 18.89 -13.27 3.26
CA GLN A 108 19.58 -14.24 2.39
C GLN A 108 18.87 -15.60 2.34
N GLN A 109 18.12 -15.91 3.40
CA GLN A 109 17.25 -17.07 3.50
C GLN A 109 16.15 -17.12 2.41
N ARG A 110 15.49 -16.00 2.05
CA ARG A 110 14.52 -15.97 0.93
C ARG A 110 15.19 -16.15 -0.44
N GLN A 111 16.41 -15.66 -0.62
CA GLN A 111 17.16 -15.87 -1.86
C GLN A 111 17.55 -17.34 -2.04
N GLN A 112 17.99 -17.99 -0.95
CA GLN A 112 18.23 -19.44 -0.95
C GLN A 112 16.95 -20.23 -1.19
N ILE A 113 15.81 -19.81 -0.62
CA ILE A 113 14.50 -20.45 -0.87
C ILE A 113 14.07 -20.30 -2.33
N ALA A 114 14.29 -19.16 -2.99
CA ALA A 114 13.95 -18.99 -4.40
C ALA A 114 14.83 -19.85 -5.33
N GLU A 115 16.12 -20.03 -5.00
CA GLU A 115 17.00 -20.98 -5.70
C GLU A 115 16.57 -22.44 -5.48
N ILE A 116 16.20 -22.78 -4.24
CA ILE A 116 15.65 -24.10 -3.89
C ILE A 116 14.29 -24.32 -4.57
N GLU A 117 13.41 -23.32 -4.66
CA GLU A 117 12.13 -23.41 -5.37
C GLU A 117 12.31 -23.58 -6.88
N LYS A 118 13.34 -22.95 -7.47
CA LYS A 118 13.68 -23.14 -8.88
C LYS A 118 14.13 -24.58 -9.16
N GLN A 119 14.89 -25.19 -8.24
CA GLN A 119 15.25 -26.62 -8.28
C GLN A 119 14.04 -27.52 -7.96
N THR A 120 13.18 -27.10 -7.03
CA THR A 120 12.00 -27.87 -6.61
C THR A 120 10.92 -27.87 -7.70
N LYS A 121 10.81 -26.82 -8.53
CA LYS A 121 9.87 -26.77 -9.67
C LYS A 121 10.12 -27.88 -10.71
N GLU A 122 11.33 -28.40 -10.79
CA GLU A 122 11.68 -29.55 -11.64
C GLU A 122 11.33 -30.90 -10.97
N GLN A 123 11.08 -30.93 -9.65
CA GLN A 123 10.85 -32.15 -8.87
C GLN A 123 9.46 -32.23 -8.19
N SER A 124 8.66 -31.16 -8.21
CA SER A 124 7.38 -31.03 -7.48
C SER A 124 6.15 -31.40 -8.32
N GLN A 125 6.19 -32.56 -8.97
CA GLN A 125 4.99 -33.25 -9.46
C GLN A 125 4.25 -34.08 -8.38
N LEU A 126 4.76 -34.15 -7.15
CA LEU A 126 4.37 -35.21 -6.21
C LEU A 126 3.70 -34.76 -4.90
N THR A 127 3.18 -33.54 -4.78
CA THR A 127 2.42 -33.17 -3.56
C THR A 127 1.30 -32.18 -3.84
N ALA A 128 0.32 -32.63 -4.63
CA ALA A 128 -0.95 -31.95 -4.79
C ALA A 128 -2.05 -32.78 -4.13
N THR A 129 -2.75 -32.23 -3.13
CA THR A 129 -3.94 -32.88 -2.56
C THR A 129 -5.10 -32.65 -3.53
N GLN A 130 -5.54 -33.72 -4.18
CA GLN A 130 -6.69 -33.69 -5.10
C GLN A 130 -7.98 -33.93 -4.32
N THR A 131 -8.95 -33.03 -4.45
CA THR A 131 -10.31 -33.25 -3.95
C THR A 131 -11.21 -33.55 -5.15
N ARG A 132 -11.89 -34.69 -5.10
CA ARG A 132 -12.77 -35.20 -6.16
C ARG A 132 -14.22 -34.99 -5.72
N THR A 133 -15.02 -34.35 -6.56
CA THR A 133 -16.44 -34.08 -6.26
C THR A 133 -17.27 -34.31 -7.52
N VAL A 134 -18.43 -34.95 -7.38
CA VAL A 134 -19.29 -35.32 -8.52
C VAL A 134 -20.47 -34.36 -8.61
N ASN A 135 -20.74 -33.82 -9.81
CA ASN A 135 -21.89 -32.95 -10.04
C ASN A 135 -23.18 -33.79 -10.20
N LYS A 136 -24.36 -33.15 -10.10
CA LYS A 136 -25.68 -33.79 -10.20
C LYS A 136 -25.96 -34.56 -11.51
N HIS A 137 -25.09 -34.40 -12.51
CA HIS A 137 -25.15 -35.09 -13.80
C HIS A 137 -24.15 -36.27 -13.91
N GLY A 138 -23.42 -36.59 -12.85
CA GLY A 138 -22.48 -37.72 -12.82
C GLY A 138 -21.05 -37.37 -13.26
N ASP A 139 -20.79 -36.13 -13.65
CA ASP A 139 -19.46 -35.68 -14.07
C ASP A 139 -18.52 -35.46 -12.88
N GLU A 140 -17.32 -36.03 -12.98
CA GLU A 140 -16.28 -35.99 -11.96
C GLU A 140 -15.45 -34.72 -12.09
N ILE A 141 -15.53 -33.84 -11.07
CA ILE A 141 -14.73 -32.62 -10.97
C ILE A 141 -13.53 -32.92 -10.05
N ILE A 142 -12.33 -32.86 -10.60
CA ILE A 142 -11.08 -33.02 -9.85
C ILE A 142 -10.48 -31.64 -9.63
N THR A 143 -10.55 -31.12 -8.41
CA THR A 143 -9.95 -29.84 -8.03
C THR A 143 -8.63 -30.10 -7.31
N SER A 144 -7.54 -29.62 -7.91
CA SER A 144 -6.20 -29.71 -7.33
C SER A 144 -5.85 -28.38 -6.66
N THR A 145 -5.73 -28.39 -5.33
CA THR A 145 -5.41 -27.18 -4.56
C THR A 145 -3.97 -27.28 -4.07
N THR A 146 -3.08 -26.48 -4.66
CA THR A 146 -1.70 -26.29 -4.20
C THR A 146 -1.63 -25.06 -3.30
N SER A 147 -2.08 -25.16 -2.04
CA SER A 147 -1.98 -24.06 -1.08
C SER A 147 -1.40 -24.52 0.24
N ASN A 148 -0.09 -24.35 0.41
CA ASN A 148 0.60 -24.34 1.71
C ASN A 148 1.03 -22.91 2.12
N TYR A 149 0.66 -21.89 1.32
CA TYR A 149 1.15 -20.51 1.48
C TYR A 149 0.27 -19.67 2.42
N GLU A 150 -1.01 -20.00 2.59
CA GLU A 150 -1.96 -19.20 3.39
C GLU A 150 -1.80 -19.32 4.91
N THR A 151 -0.94 -20.24 5.39
CA THR A 151 -0.70 -20.45 6.83
C THR A 151 0.44 -19.61 7.40
N GLN A 152 1.22 -18.90 6.58
CA GLN A 152 2.19 -17.93 7.09
C GLN A 152 1.48 -16.61 7.39
N THR A 153 1.34 -16.33 8.69
CA THR A 153 0.73 -15.13 9.27
C THR A 153 1.09 -13.85 8.51
N PHE A 154 0.17 -13.40 7.66
CA PHE A 154 0.22 -12.09 7.02
C PHE A 154 -0.10 -11.03 8.08
N SER A 155 0.93 -10.46 8.72
CA SER A 155 0.80 -9.28 9.57
C SER A 155 0.77 -8.01 8.70
N SER A 156 -0.39 -7.68 8.16
CA SER A 156 -0.57 -6.34 7.59
C SER A 156 -0.38 -5.30 8.70
N LYS A 157 0.43 -4.26 8.47
CA LYS A 157 0.75 -3.18 9.43
C LYS A 157 -0.46 -2.44 10.06
N THR A 158 -1.68 -2.81 9.69
CA THR A 158 -2.92 -2.36 10.33
C THR A 158 -3.67 -3.57 10.88
N GLU A 159 -3.41 -3.90 12.14
CA GLU A 159 -4.13 -4.91 12.96
C GLU A 159 -5.58 -4.46 13.26
N TRP A 160 -6.36 -4.19 12.21
CA TRP A 160 -7.75 -3.74 12.32
C TRP A 160 -8.63 -4.77 13.02
N ARG A 161 -8.31 -6.07 12.85
CA ARG A 161 -9.06 -7.17 13.46
C ARG A 161 -8.88 -7.19 14.97
N VAL A 162 -7.63 -7.14 15.46
CA VAL A 162 -7.32 -7.06 16.90
C VAL A 162 -7.94 -5.79 17.49
N ARG A 163 -7.88 -4.67 16.77
CA ARG A 163 -8.49 -3.40 17.18
C ARG A 163 -10.01 -3.49 17.29
N ALA A 164 -10.70 -4.05 16.29
CA ALA A 164 -12.15 -4.23 16.29
C ALA A 164 -12.61 -5.14 17.44
N ILE A 165 -11.89 -6.24 17.69
CA ILE A 165 -12.16 -7.14 18.83
C ILE A 165 -11.96 -6.41 20.17
N SER A 166 -10.93 -5.58 20.27
CA SER A 166 -10.65 -4.82 21.49
C SER A 166 -11.67 -3.70 21.74
N ALA A 167 -12.10 -3.00 20.68
CA ALA A 167 -13.12 -1.96 20.74
C ALA A 167 -14.49 -2.51 21.18
N ALA A 168 -14.82 -3.76 20.84
CA ALA A 168 -16.04 -4.41 21.32
C ALA A 168 -16.10 -4.50 22.87
N ASN A 169 -14.95 -4.49 23.56
CA ASN A 169 -14.86 -4.56 25.02
C ASN A 169 -14.85 -3.19 25.71
N LEU A 170 -14.96 -2.09 24.97
CA LEU A 170 -14.85 -0.73 25.53
C LEU A 170 -15.99 -0.39 26.50
N HIS A 171 -17.14 -1.06 26.35
CA HIS A 171 -18.29 -0.96 27.24
C HIS A 171 -17.95 -1.33 28.71
N LEU A 172 -16.98 -2.22 28.94
CA LEU A 172 -16.54 -2.61 30.29
C LEU A 172 -15.90 -1.46 31.07
N ARG A 173 -15.27 -0.51 30.35
CA ARG A 173 -14.65 0.68 30.96
C ARG A 173 -15.67 1.68 31.48
N THR A 174 -16.94 1.57 31.08
CA THR A 174 -18.01 2.49 31.53
C THR A 174 -18.45 2.27 32.97
N ASN A 175 -17.97 1.20 33.62
CA ASN A 175 -18.28 0.86 35.01
C ASN A 175 -17.46 1.67 36.02
N HIS A 176 -16.21 2.01 35.67
CA HIS A 176 -15.27 2.72 36.54
C HIS A 176 -14.76 3.98 35.83
N ILE A 177 -15.38 5.12 36.13
CA ILE A 177 -15.05 6.42 35.52
C ILE A 177 -14.50 7.33 36.63
N TYR A 178 -13.27 7.80 36.45
CA TYR A 178 -12.64 8.78 37.34
C TYR A 178 -12.80 10.18 36.75
N VAL A 179 -13.22 11.13 37.58
CA VAL A 179 -13.32 12.54 37.22
C VAL A 179 -12.25 13.28 38.01
N SER A 180 -11.40 14.04 37.30
CA SER A 180 -10.42 14.91 37.95
C SER A 180 -11.16 16.02 38.67
N SER A 181 -10.94 16.11 39.99
CA SER A 181 -11.46 17.17 40.84
C SER A 181 -10.35 18.17 41.11
N ASP A 182 -10.23 19.18 40.25
CA ASP A 182 -9.45 20.38 40.57
C ASP A 182 -10.24 21.25 41.57
N ASP A 183 -9.52 22.09 42.33
CA ASP A 183 -10.13 23.02 43.29
C ASP A 183 -11.19 23.88 42.61
N ILE A 184 -12.41 23.85 43.16
CA ILE A 184 -13.56 24.57 42.62
C ILE A 184 -13.31 26.08 42.79
N LYS A 185 -13.07 26.78 41.69
CA LYS A 185 -12.99 28.24 41.67
C LYS A 185 -14.41 28.81 41.69
N GLU A 186 -14.68 29.74 42.61
CA GLU A 186 -15.99 30.41 42.72
C GLU A 186 -16.40 31.18 41.45
N THR A 187 -15.43 31.56 40.60
CA THR A 187 -15.66 32.28 39.34
C THR A 187 -15.62 31.39 38.09
N GLY A 188 -15.79 30.06 38.22
CA GLY A 188 -15.75 29.10 37.11
C GLY A 188 -17.11 28.66 36.58
N TYR A 189 -17.15 28.15 35.34
CA TYR A 189 -18.32 27.45 34.81
C TYR A 189 -18.29 25.97 35.21
N THR A 190 -19.42 25.45 35.68
CA THR A 190 -19.61 24.03 35.97
C THR A 190 -20.24 23.34 34.75
N TYR A 191 -19.49 22.43 34.12
CA TYR A 191 -20.00 21.62 33.02
C TYR A 191 -20.61 20.31 33.54
N ILE A 192 -21.83 20.01 33.11
CA ILE A 192 -22.54 18.78 33.48
C ILE A 192 -22.67 17.91 32.23
N LEU A 193 -22.09 16.71 32.26
CA LEU A 193 -22.18 15.75 31.16
C LEU A 193 -23.15 14.59 31.50
N PRO A 194 -24.21 14.37 30.70
CA PRO A 194 -25.11 13.24 30.91
C PRO A 194 -24.42 11.88 30.77
N LYS A 195 -24.62 11.01 31.76
CA LYS A 195 -23.95 9.70 31.84
C LYS A 195 -24.28 8.79 30.65
N ASN A 196 -25.50 8.85 30.12
CA ASN A 196 -25.94 8.06 28.96
C ASN A 196 -25.18 8.45 27.68
N VAL A 197 -24.92 9.75 27.48
CA VAL A 197 -24.15 10.27 26.34
C VAL A 197 -22.70 9.82 26.46
N LEU A 198 -22.08 10.01 27.64
CA LEU A 198 -20.71 9.55 27.90
C LEU A 198 -20.54 8.05 27.65
N LYS A 199 -21.48 7.22 28.13
CA LYS A 199 -21.45 5.76 27.90
C LYS A 199 -21.52 5.40 26.42
N LYS A 200 -22.43 6.01 25.66
CA LYS A 200 -22.54 5.77 24.22
C LYS A 200 -21.29 6.20 23.49
N PHE A 201 -20.76 7.38 23.82
CA PHE A 201 -19.54 7.92 23.24
C PHE A 201 -18.35 6.98 23.46
N ILE A 202 -18.16 6.47 24.69
CA ILE A 202 -17.12 5.47 24.99
C ILE A 202 -17.32 4.21 24.15
N CYS A 203 -18.55 3.69 24.00
CA CYS A 203 -18.78 2.46 23.24
C CYS A 203 -18.49 2.56 21.73
N ILE A 204 -18.63 3.76 21.13
CA ILE A 204 -18.35 3.99 19.70
C ILE A 204 -16.93 4.49 19.43
N SER A 205 -16.15 4.71 20.48
CA SER A 205 -14.78 5.21 20.38
C SER A 205 -13.78 4.13 19.94
N ASP A 206 -12.55 4.56 19.61
CA ASP A 206 -11.44 3.66 19.30
C ASP A 206 -10.34 3.74 20.38
N LEU A 207 -9.56 2.66 20.50
CA LEU A 207 -8.44 2.59 21.45
C LEU A 207 -7.16 3.28 20.95
N ARG A 208 -7.04 3.55 19.66
CA ARG A 208 -5.85 4.14 19.03
C ARG A 208 -6.13 5.47 18.34
N ALA A 209 -7.24 5.57 17.62
CA ALA A 209 -7.67 6.80 16.98
C ALA A 209 -8.42 7.68 17.98
N GLN A 210 -8.02 8.94 18.10
CA GLN A 210 -8.75 9.91 18.90
C GLN A 210 -10.08 10.23 18.23
N VAL A 211 -11.18 10.04 18.96
CA VAL A 211 -12.53 10.39 18.53
C VAL A 211 -12.93 11.66 19.28
N SER A 212 -13.42 12.64 18.54
CA SER A 212 -13.92 13.90 19.10
C SER A 212 -15.29 14.21 18.52
N GLU A 213 -16.20 14.66 19.37
CA GLU A 213 -17.49 15.20 18.96
C GLU A 213 -17.60 16.61 19.56
N SER A 214 -17.89 17.60 18.72
CA SER A 214 -18.24 18.94 19.17
C SER A 214 -19.71 18.97 19.54
N VAL A 215 -20.01 19.29 20.79
CA VAL A 215 -21.38 19.57 21.27
C VAL A 215 -21.69 21.04 21.08
#